data_AF-Q60HR6-F1
#
_entry.id   AF-Q60HR6-F1
#
_cell.length_a   1.000
_cell.length_b   1.000
_cell.length_c   1.000
_cell.angle_alpha   90.00
_cell.angle_beta   90.00
_cell.angle_gamma   90.00
#
_symmetry.space_group_name_H-M   'P 1'
#
loop_
_entity.id
_entity.type
_entity.pdbx_description
1 polymer ?
#
loop_
_entity_poly.entity_id
_entity_poly.type
_entity_poly.pdbx_seq_one_letter_code
_entity_poly.pdbx_strand_id
1 'polypeptide(L)' 'MAPLTQTFFLMGVGLGTTITMASSHWFLAWIGLELNMLAILPLMMQYYYPRSTEATAKYFVIQAAGA' A
#
# COMPACT_ATOMS: atom_id res chain seq x y z
N MET A 1 11.28 12.35 2.01
CA MET A 1 10.14 12.17 2.96
C MET A 1 10.64 12.42 4.37
N ALA A 2 9.81 12.98 5.25
CA ALA A 2 10.19 13.14 6.65
C ALA A 2 10.25 11.76 7.34
N PRO A 3 11.15 11.53 8.32
CA PRO A 3 11.27 10.24 8.99
C PRO A 3 9.95 9.72 9.56
N LEU A 4 9.14 10.60 10.16
CA LEU A 4 7.83 10.25 10.72
C LEU A 4 6.80 9.83 9.65
N THR A 5 6.82 10.46 8.47
CA THR A 5 5.94 10.06 7.36
C THR A 5 6.31 8.68 6.82
N GLN A 6 7.61 8.37 6.77
CA GLN A 6 8.08 7.07 6.31
C GLN A 6 7.71 5.95 7.29
N THR A 7 7.87 6.17 8.60
CA THR A 7 7.46 5.19 9.62
C THR A 7 5.95 4.98 9.63
N PHE A 8 5.16 6.05 9.42
CA PHE A 8 3.70 5.95 9.29
C PHE A 8 3.28 5.00 8.15
N PHE A 9 3.85 5.17 6.95
CA PHE A 9 3.53 4.29 5.81
C PHE A 9 4.04 2.86 6.01
N LEU A 10 5.21 2.68 6.61
CA LEU A 10 5.72 1.34 6.95
C LEU A 10 4.82 0.62 7.96
N MET A 11 4.33 1.33 8.98
CA MET A 11 3.33 0.79 9.91
C MET A 11 2.02 0.47 9.18
N GLY A 12 1.59 1.32 8.24
CA GLY A 12 0.41 1.07 7.41
C GLY A 12 0.47 -0.25 6.64
N VAL A 13 1.61 -0.59 6.04
CA VAL A 13 1.82 -1.90 5.36
C VAL A 13 1.69 -3.06 6.36
N GLY A 14 2.30 -2.94 7.54
CA GLY A 14 2.18 -3.95 8.60
C GLY A 14 0.75 -4.10 9.13
N LEU A 15 0.02 -3.00 9.27
CA LEU A 15 -1.38 -3.02 9.70
C LEU A 15 -2.29 -3.63 8.62
N GLY A 16 -2.10 -3.29 7.35
CA GLY A 16 -2.89 -3.87 6.25
C GLY A 16 -2.76 -5.39 6.20
N THR A 17 -1.52 -5.90 6.25
CA THR A 17 -1.26 -7.36 6.25
C THR A 17 -1.85 -8.07 7.48
N THR A 18 -1.71 -7.50 8.68
CA THR A 18 -2.27 -8.08 9.90
C THR A 18 -3.81 -8.08 9.90
N ILE A 19 -4.45 -7.02 9.39
CA ILE A 19 -5.92 -6.96 9.22
C ILE A 19 -6.38 -8.05 8.26
N THR A 20 -5.75 -8.19 7.09
CA THR A 20 -6.12 -9.25 6.13
C THR A 20 -5.98 -10.64 6.75
N MET A 21 -4.86 -10.92 7.41
CA MET A 21 -4.60 -12.25 8.01
C MET A 21 -5.50 -12.58 9.19
N ALA A 22 -5.86 -11.57 10.01
CA ALA A 22 -6.70 -11.77 11.19
C ALA A 22 -8.21 -11.68 10.89
N SER A 23 -8.60 -11.30 9.67
CA SER A 23 -9.99 -11.07 9.32
C SER A 23 -10.80 -12.38 9.24
N SER A 24 -11.99 -12.36 9.84
CA SER A 24 -13.01 -13.41 9.72
C SER A 24 -14.11 -13.06 8.71
N HIS A 25 -14.16 -11.82 8.25
CA HIS A 25 -15.12 -11.31 7.28
C HIS A 25 -14.42 -10.84 6.01
N TRP A 26 -14.95 -11.24 4.85
CA TRP A 26 -14.45 -10.86 3.54
C TRP A 26 -14.32 -9.35 3.34
N PHE A 27 -15.28 -8.57 3.85
CA PHE A 27 -15.23 -7.11 3.76
C PHE A 27 -14.02 -6.53 4.52
N LEU A 28 -13.71 -7.07 5.70
CA LEU A 28 -12.56 -6.64 6.48
C LEU A 28 -11.24 -7.09 5.83
N ALA A 29 -11.23 -8.28 5.23
CA ALA A 29 -10.10 -8.77 4.44
C ALA A 29 -9.77 -7.82 3.28
N TRP A 30 -10.81 -7.39 2.55
CA TRP A 30 -10.71 -6.45 1.44
C TRP A 30 -10.20 -5.07 1.89
N ILE A 31 -10.74 -4.53 3.00
CA ILE A 31 -10.21 -3.27 3.58
C ILE A 31 -8.71 -3.41 3.91
N GLY A 32 -8.28 -4.55 4.44
CA GLY A 32 -6.86 -4.79 4.73
C GLY A 32 -5.99 -4.78 3.48
N LEU A 33 -6.47 -5.33 2.36
CA LEU A 33 -5.77 -5.33 1.07
C LEU A 33 -5.67 -3.91 0.47
N GLU A 34 -6.77 -3.15 0.49
CA GLU A 34 -6.82 -1.75 0.04
C GLU A 34 -5.88 -0.86 0.86
N LEU A 35 -5.85 -1.04 2.18
CA LEU A 35 -4.97 -0.29 3.07
C LEU A 35 -3.49 -0.59 2.79
N ASN A 36 -3.16 -1.83 2.46
CA ASN A 36 -1.81 -2.23 2.08
C ASN A 36 -1.39 -1.60 0.74
N MET A 37 -2.26 -1.65 -0.27
CA MET A 37 -2.00 -1.01 -1.57
C MET A 37 -1.75 0.49 -1.42
N LEU A 38 -2.59 1.21 -0.67
CA LEU A 38 -2.44 2.65 -0.48
C LEU A 38 -1.19 3.02 0.32
N ALA A 39 -0.85 2.22 1.34
CA ALA A 39 0.31 2.48 2.18
C ALA A 39 1.65 2.34 1.43
N ILE A 40 1.70 1.51 0.38
CA ILE A 40 2.95 1.25 -0.36
C ILE A 40 3.23 2.24 -1.50
N LEU A 41 2.21 2.94 -2.04
CA LEU A 41 2.39 3.90 -3.14
C LEU A 41 3.43 5.00 -2.84
N PRO A 42 3.38 5.67 -1.66
CA PRO A 42 4.32 6.75 -1.36
C PRO A 42 5.75 6.22 -1.14
N LEU A 43 5.88 4.98 -0.65
CA LEU A 43 7.18 4.31 -0.48
C LEU A 43 7.83 3.97 -1.83
N MET A 44 7.03 3.59 -2.84
CA MET A 44 7.56 3.35 -4.19
C MET A 44 7.96 4.65 -4.92
N MET A 45 7.28 5.77 -4.64
CA MET A 45 7.59 7.11 -5.18
C MET A 45 8.52 7.95 -4.28
N GLN A 46 9.34 7.33 -3.43
CA GLN A 46 10.22 8.05 -2.51
C GLN A 46 11.21 8.99 -3.23
N TYR A 47 11.67 8.57 -4.42
CA TYR A 47 12.54 9.36 -5.29
C TYR A 47 11.79 9.66 -6.60
N TYR A 48 11.72 10.94 -6.97
CA TYR A 48 10.98 11.41 -8.14
C TYR A 48 11.73 11.15 -9.46
N TYR A 49 11.90 9.88 -9.80
CA TYR A 49 12.36 9.44 -11.11
C TYR A 49 11.17 9.01 -11.96
N PRO A 50 11.14 9.32 -13.26
CA PRO A 50 10.04 8.93 -14.15
C PRO A 50 9.76 7.42 -14.10
N ARG A 51 10.82 6.59 -13.99
CA ARG A 51 10.70 5.14 -13.83
C ARG A 51 9.98 4.71 -12.53
N SER A 52 10.23 5.40 -11.42
CA SER A 52 9.58 5.11 -10.13
C SER A 52 8.09 5.49 -10.19
N THR A 53 7.76 6.61 -10.83
CA THR A 53 6.37 7.02 -11.08
C THR A 53 5.65 6.01 -11.98
N GLU A 54 6.27 5.57 -13.08
CA GLU A 54 5.68 4.55 -13.97
C GLU A 54 5.48 3.21 -13.26
N ALA A 55 6.45 2.75 -12.48
CA ALA A 55 6.34 1.51 -11.72
C ALA A 55 5.20 1.59 -10.70
N THR A 56 5.08 2.72 -10.01
CA THR A 56 4.01 2.95 -9.02
C THR A 56 2.63 2.99 -9.67
N ALA A 57 2.50 3.66 -10.82
CA ALA A 57 1.26 3.69 -11.58
C ALA A 57 0.86 2.29 -12.08
N LYS A 58 1.82 1.51 -12.60
CA LYS A 58 1.59 0.12 -13.02
C LYS A 58 1.13 -0.76 -11.87
N TYR A 59 1.80 -0.65 -10.71
CA TYR A 59 1.39 -1.38 -9.50
C TYR A 59 -0.04 -1.00 -9.09
N PHE A 60 -0.36 0.29 -9.02
CA PHE A 60 -1.69 0.75 -8.65
C PHE A 60 -2.78 0.20 -9.56
N VAL A 61 -2.62 0.31 -10.89
CA VAL A 61 -3.64 -0.15 -11.85
C VAL A 61 -3.87 -1.66 -11.74
N ILE A 62 -2.80 -2.45 -11.60
CA ILE A 62 -2.94 -3.92 -11.49
C ILE A 62 -3.61 -4.32 -10.18
N GLN A 63 -3.23 -3.69 -9.06
CA GLN A 63 -3.81 -4.03 -7.76
C GLN A 63 -5.26 -3.57 -7.65
N ALA A 64 -5.57 -2.34 -8.07
CA ALA A 64 -6.94 -1.82 -8.03
C ALA A 64 -7.89 -2.58 -8.97
N ALA A 65 -7.39 -3.16 -10.06
CA ALA A 65 -8.17 -4.01 -10.95
C ALA A 65 -8.33 -5.46 -10.44
N GLY A 66 -7.42 -5.91 -9.58
CA GLY A 66 -7.42 -7.27 -9.01
C GLY A 66 -8.12 -7.38 -7.65
N ALA A 67 -8.37 -6.25 -6.99
CA ALA A 67 -9.14 -6.15 -5.75
C ALA A 67 -10.64 -6.23 -6.00
#